data_AF-A0A1D1VIU9-F1
#
_entry.id   AF-A0A1D1VIU9-F1
#
_cell.length_a   1.000
_cell.length_b   1.000
_cell.length_c   1.000
_cell.angle_alpha   90.00
_cell.angle_beta   90.00
_cell.angle_gamma   90.00
#
_symmetry.space_group_name_H-M   'P 1'
#
loop_
_entity.id
_entity.type
_entity.pdbx_description
1 polymer ?
#
loop_
_entity_poly.entity_id
_entity_poly.type
_entity_poly.pdbx_seq_one_letter_code
_entity_poly.pdbx_strand_id
1 'polypeptide(L)' 'MEKEMHLLFISIPAYGHIIPLLELARKIGQFHQPTFAVPEKMAGGLITREIFDEVADHRTHL' A
#
# COMPACT_ATOMS: atom_id res chain seq x y z
N MET A 1 -25.08 -6.65 0.33
CA MET A 1 -23.84 -5.87 0.12
C MET A 1 -22.86 -6.34 1.16
N GLU A 2 -21.68 -6.83 0.74
CA GLU A 2 -20.61 -7.11 1.70
C GLU A 2 -20.17 -5.80 2.36
N LYS A 3 -19.89 -5.86 3.66
CA LYS A 3 -19.48 -4.69 4.45
C LYS A 3 -18.04 -4.31 4.06
N GLU A 4 -17.81 -3.04 3.76
CA GLU A 4 -16.45 -2.51 3.57
C GLU A 4 -15.62 -2.68 4.86
N MET A 5 -14.39 -3.16 4.72
CA MET A 5 -13.47 -3.40 5.84
C MET A 5 -12.20 -2.56 5.69
N HIS A 6 -11.58 -2.22 6.81
CA HIS A 6 -10.25 -1.60 6.85
C HIS A 6 -9.20 -2.70 7.09
N LEU A 7 -8.21 -2.79 6.21
CA LEU A 7 -7.25 -3.90 6.19
C LEU A 7 -5.81 -3.36 6.28
N LEU A 8 -5.09 -3.73 7.33
CA LEU A 8 -3.69 -3.37 7.52
C LEU A 8 -2.76 -4.43 6.90
N PHE A 9 -1.90 -4.01 5.98
CA PHE A 9 -0.86 -4.82 5.37
C PHE A 9 0.50 -4.43 5.95
N ILE A 10 1.23 -5.41 6.46
CA ILE A 10 2.58 -5.25 6.98
C ILE A 10 3.49 -6.23 6.23
N SER A 11 4.57 -5.73 5.64
CA SER A 11 5.54 -6.59 4.95
C SER A 11 6.89 -6.60 5.65
N ILE A 12 7.66 -7.64 5.33
CA ILE A 12 9.11 -7.65 5.55
C ILE A 12 9.74 -6.56 4.66
N PRO A 13 10.75 -5.79 5.14
CA PRO A 13 11.38 -4.68 4.41
C PRO A 13 12.31 -5.16 3.28
N ALA A 14 11.73 -5.81 2.28
CA ALA A 14 12.42 -6.29 1.09
C ALA A 14 11.47 -6.18 -0.10
N TYR A 15 11.98 -5.67 -1.24
CA TYR A 15 11.14 -5.39 -2.42
C TYR A 15 10.40 -6.63 -2.94
N GLY A 16 11.03 -7.81 -2.86
CA GLY A 16 10.39 -9.07 -3.23
C GLY A 16 9.16 -9.45 -2.40
N HIS A 17 9.00 -8.85 -1.21
CA HIS A 17 7.80 -9.01 -0.38
C HIS A 17 6.86 -7.80 -0.47
N ILE A 18 7.40 -6.58 -0.56
CA ILE A 18 6.62 -5.34 -0.63
C ILE A 18 5.79 -5.29 -1.92
N ILE A 19 6.42 -5.51 -3.07
CA ILE A 19 5.77 -5.39 -4.39
C ILE A 19 4.56 -6.32 -4.52
N PRO A 20 4.64 -7.64 -4.27
CA PRO A 20 3.47 -8.50 -4.40
C PRO A 20 2.38 -8.18 -3.38
N LEU A 21 2.75 -7.73 -2.17
CA LEU A 21 1.77 -7.37 -1.16
C LEU A 21 1.06 -6.04 -1.50
N LEU A 22 1.77 -5.08 -2.11
CA LEU A 22 1.17 -3.85 -2.64
C LEU A 22 0.20 -4.16 -3.79
N GLU A 23 0.59 -5.06 -4.70
CA GLU A 23 -0.30 -5.49 -5.79
C GLU A 23 -1.55 -6.19 -5.26
N LEU A 24 -1.42 -6.98 -4.19
CA LEU A 24 -2.57 -7.56 -3.50
C LEU A 24 -3.45 -6.47 -2.86
N ALA A 25 -2.86 -5.53 -2.14
CA ALA A 25 -3.57 -4.42 -1.51
C ALA A 25 -4.34 -3.58 -2.55
N ARG A 26 -3.73 -3.34 -3.73
CA ARG A 26 -4.37 -2.64 -4.86
C ARG A 26 -5.61 -3.38 -5.37
N LYS A 27 -5.54 -4.70 -5.55
CA LYS A 27 -6.68 -5.52 -5.97
C LYS A 27 -7.80 -5.53 -4.92
N ILE A 28 -7.43 -5.62 -3.64
CA ILE A 28 -8.37 -5.56 -2.52
C ILE A 28 -9.00 -4.18 -2.37
N GLY A 29 -8.28 -3.12 -2.75
CA GLY A 29 -8.74 -1.73 -2.79
C GLY A 29 -10.00 -1.48 -3.62
N GLN A 30 -10.37 -2.43 -4.49
CA GLN A 30 -11.62 -2.39 -5.25
C GLN A 30 -12.86 -2.71 -4.41
N PHE A 31 -12.68 -3.36 -3.24
CA PHE A 31 -13.76 -3.87 -2.39
C PHE A 31 -13.66 -3.39 -0.93
N HIS A 32 -12.45 -3.12 -0.46
CA HIS A 32 -12.13 -2.78 0.92
C HIS A 32 -11.11 -1.64 0.98
N GLN A 33 -10.88 -1.09 2.17
CA GLN A 33 -9.91 -0.02 2.39
C GLN A 33 -8.57 -0.59 2.91
N PRO A 34 -7.54 -0.75 2.05
CA PRO A 34 -6.22 -1.15 2.49
C PRO A 34 -5.45 0.01 3.14
N THR A 35 -4.63 -0.30 4.13
CA THR A 35 -3.56 0.54 4.65
C THR A 35 -2.28 -0.27 4.60
N PHE A 36 -1.25 0.23 3.94
CA PHE A 36 0.02 -0.48 3.83
C PHE A 36 1.08 0.19 4.69
N ALA A 37 1.55 -0.51 5.72
CA ALA A 37 2.62 -0.02 6.57
C ALA A 37 3.97 -0.25 5.88
N VAL A 38 4.70 0.83 5.65
CA VAL A 38 6.05 0.81 5.07
C VAL A 38 7.04 1.39 6.09
N PRO A 39 8.18 0.73 6.34
CA PRO A 39 9.25 1.33 7.13
C PRO A 39 9.78 2.60 6.46
N GLU A 40 9.99 3.67 7.24
CA GLU A 40 10.38 5.01 6.75
C GLU A 40 11.56 4.96 5.75
N LYS A 41 12.60 4.18 6.06
CA LYS A 41 13.77 3.99 5.19
C LYS A 41 13.47 3.45 3.78
N MET A 42 12.31 2.82 3.59
CA MET A 42 11.86 2.26 2.30
C MET A 42 10.91 3.21 1.57
N ALA A 43 10.24 4.14 2.28
CA ALA A 43 9.20 5.00 1.70
C ALA A 43 9.71 5.82 0.51
N GLY A 44 10.85 6.51 0.65
CA GLY A 44 11.46 7.23 -0.47
C GLY A 44 11.90 6.31 -1.62
N GLY A 45 12.25 5.07 -1.30
CA GLY A 45 12.58 4.04 -2.28
C GLY A 45 11.39 3.56 -3.12
N LEU A 46 10.16 3.69 -2.61
CA LEU A 46 8.94 3.32 -3.33
C LEU A 46 8.52 4.39 -4.33
N ILE A 47 8.63 5.68 -3.95
CA ILE A 47 8.33 6.82 -4.83
C ILE A 47 9.33 6.85 -5.99
N THR A 48 10.63 6.77 -5.69
CA THR A 48 11.69 6.81 -6.72
C THR A 48 11.66 5.65 -7.71
N ARG A 49 10.97 4.55 -7.37
CA ARG A 49 10.81 3.37 -8.22
C ARG A 49 9.45 3.28 -8.89
N GLU A 50 8.61 4.31 -8.76
CA GLU A 50 7.24 4.34 -9.31
C GLU A 50 6.37 3.17 -8.79
N ILE A 51 6.70 2.63 -7.61
CA ILE A 51 5.95 1.54 -6.96
C ILE A 51 4.76 2.09 -6.18
N PHE A 52 4.87 3.34 -5.72
CA PHE A 52 3.81 4.08 -5.02
C PHE A 52 3.68 5.47 -5.62
N ASP A 53 2.45 5.89 -5.88
CA ASP A 53 2.11 7.22 -6.36
C ASP A 53 1.31 7.93 -5.27
N GLU A 54 1.95 8.90 -4.62
CA GLU A 54 1.36 9.73 -3.58
C GLU A 54 0.25 10.65 -4.11
N VAL A 55 0.32 11.04 -5.39
CA VAL A 55 -0.65 11.94 -6.03
C VAL A 55 -1.93 11.18 -6.35
N ALA A 56 -1.81 9.93 -6.80
CA ALA A 56 -2.94 9.03 -7.02
C ALA A 56 -3.58 8.57 -5.69
N ASP A 57 -2.80 8.51 -4.62
CA ASP A 57 -3.32 8.23 -3.27
C ASP A 57 -3.89 9.49 -2.62
N HIS A 58 -5.07 9.93 -3.12
CA HIS A 58 -5.82 11.10 -2.64
C HIS A 58 -6.30 11.01 -1.15
N ARG A 59 -5.79 10.06 -0.36
CA ARG A 59 -6.30 9.70 0.96
C ARG A 59 -5.31 9.91 2.09
N THR A 60 -4.08 10.34 1.81
CA THR A 60 -3.10 10.73 2.83
C THR A 60 -3.21 12.22 3.17
N HIS A 61 -4.33 12.61 3.78
CA HIS A 61 -4.37 13.80 4.63
C HIS A 61 -4.13 13.35 6.07
N LEU A 62 -2.85 13.26 6.45
CA LEU A 62 -2.42 13.32 7.85
C LEU A 62 -1.78 14.69 8.10
#